data_AF-A0A1A8X9J7-F1
#
_entry.id   AF-A0A1A8X9J7-F1
#
_cell.length_a   1.000
_cell.length_b   1.000
_cell.length_c   1.000
_cell.angle_alpha   90.00
_cell.angle_beta   90.00
_cell.angle_gamma   90.00
#
_symmetry.space_group_name_H-M   'P 1'
#
loop_
_entity.id
_entity.type
_entity.pdbx_description
1 polymer ?
#
loop_
_entity_poly.entity_id
_entity_poly.type
_entity_poly.pdbx_seq_one_letter_code
_entity_poly.pdbx_strand_id
1 'polypeptide(L)'
;MNLKKDDIPSIKYYNILKNILQYDMIDEYIDSNKQQDVYTWSVNLINTLSSYLDQYISYGNNMIQKNIDNIINTSLMYNTCDDNSRRSDEKDISVMINRNQIHELCEDVTCIGKSTHQINISTECQKIKGYIEEKMRQLKIIYEASYNTYTDILIYNKFNNFDLIKCTIDKIKCNSKENSNIAEAQNALG
;
A
#
# COMPACT_ATOMS: atom_id res chain seq x y z
N MET A 1 5.04 -15.56 14.49
CA MET A 1 5.48 -14.64 13.41
C MET A 1 5.41 -13.21 13.93
N ASN A 2 6.52 -12.63 14.36
CA ASN A 2 6.53 -11.26 14.88
C ASN A 2 6.33 -10.27 13.71
N LEU A 3 5.14 -9.64 13.63
CA LEU A 3 4.80 -8.70 12.57
C LEU A 3 5.56 -7.38 12.78
N LYS A 4 6.37 -6.98 11.80
CA LYS A 4 7.01 -5.66 11.74
C LYS A 4 6.15 -4.67 10.94
N LYS A 5 6.46 -3.38 11.04
CA LYS A 5 5.81 -2.35 10.21
C LYS A 5 5.91 -2.67 8.71
N ASP A 6 7.07 -3.13 8.25
CA ASP A 6 7.29 -3.44 6.83
C ASP A 6 6.57 -4.71 6.35
N ASP A 7 6.01 -5.50 7.26
CA ASP A 7 5.19 -6.67 6.94
C ASP A 7 3.71 -6.29 6.70
N ILE A 8 3.31 -5.04 7.02
CA ILE A 8 1.97 -4.53 6.75
C ILE A 8 1.75 -4.51 5.22
N PRO A 9 0.65 -5.08 4.69
CA PRO A 9 0.43 -5.26 3.26
C PRO A 9 0.73 -4.03 2.42
N SER A 10 0.14 -2.87 2.72
CA SER A 10 0.34 -1.70 1.87
C SER A 10 1.78 -1.18 1.91
N ILE A 11 2.48 -1.31 3.04
CA ILE A 11 3.90 -0.91 3.17
C ILE A 11 4.79 -1.92 2.42
N LYS A 12 4.53 -3.21 2.63
CA LYS A 12 5.27 -4.30 2.00
C LYS A 12 5.20 -4.20 0.47
N TYR A 13 4.00 -4.10 -0.08
CA TYR A 13 3.81 -4.06 -1.53
C TYR A 13 4.26 -2.74 -2.13
N TYR A 14 4.10 -1.62 -1.42
CA TYR A 14 4.72 -0.35 -1.83
C TYR A 14 6.24 -0.47 -1.94
N ASN A 15 6.91 -1.03 -0.92
CA ASN A 15 8.38 -1.20 -0.94
C ASN A 15 8.83 -2.15 -2.06
N ILE A 16 8.10 -3.24 -2.30
CA ILE A 16 8.37 -4.16 -3.42
C ILE A 16 8.27 -3.40 -4.75
N LEU A 17 7.17 -2.68 -4.97
CA LEU A 17 6.97 -1.93 -6.20
C LEU A 17 8.01 -0.83 -6.37
N LYS A 18 8.31 -0.06 -5.31
CA LYS A 18 9.33 0.98 -5.29
C LYS A 18 10.70 0.42 -5.74
N ASN A 19 11.07 -0.76 -5.24
CA ASN A 19 12.31 -1.44 -5.60
C ASN A 19 12.31 -1.93 -7.05
N ILE A 20 11.20 -2.51 -7.52
CA ILE A 20 11.06 -2.97 -8.92
C ILE A 20 11.17 -1.79 -9.89
N LEU A 21 10.53 -0.67 -9.56
CA LEU A 21 10.58 0.56 -10.35
C LEU A 21 11.96 1.23 -10.31
N GLN A 22 12.82 0.86 -9.36
CA GLN A 22 14.03 1.62 -9.02
C GLN A 22 13.70 3.10 -8.81
N TYR A 23 12.61 3.36 -8.07
CA TYR A 23 11.95 4.67 -8.00
C TYR A 23 12.92 5.82 -7.66
N ASP A 24 13.86 5.58 -6.74
CA ASP A 24 14.82 6.59 -6.30
C ASP A 24 15.83 6.99 -7.40
N MET A 25 15.95 6.23 -8.49
CA MET A 25 16.82 6.55 -9.64
C MET A 25 16.08 7.28 -10.76
N ILE A 26 14.74 7.39 -10.69
CA ILE A 26 13.93 8.00 -11.75
C ILE A 26 14.32 9.46 -11.96
N ASP A 27 14.46 10.24 -10.89
CA ASP A 27 14.85 11.66 -10.98
C ASP A 27 16.26 11.81 -11.59
N GLU A 28 17.21 10.95 -11.21
CA GLU A 28 18.56 10.95 -11.79
C GLU A 28 18.51 10.66 -13.30
N TYR A 29 17.66 9.73 -13.74
CA TYR A 29 17.49 9.38 -15.14
C TYR A 29 16.82 10.47 -15.97
N ILE A 30 15.88 11.22 -15.39
CA ILE A 30 15.20 12.34 -16.06
C ILE A 30 16.13 13.54 -16.20
N ASP A 31 16.89 13.88 -15.15
CA ASP A 31 17.67 15.13 -15.11
C ASP A 31 19.00 15.06 -15.89
N SER A 32 19.53 13.87 -16.14
CA SER A 32 20.91 13.71 -16.62
C SER A 32 21.08 13.63 -18.15
N ASN A 33 20.02 13.82 -18.94
CA ASN A 33 20.03 13.69 -20.40
C ASN A 33 20.57 12.33 -20.90
N LYS A 34 20.54 11.29 -20.05
CA LYS A 34 21.04 9.93 -20.30
C LYS A 34 19.98 9.09 -21.04
N GLN A 35 19.59 9.52 -22.24
CA GLN A 35 18.52 8.89 -23.03
C GLN A 35 18.69 7.37 -23.18
N GLN A 36 19.93 6.89 -23.36
CA GLN A 36 20.22 5.47 -23.47
C GLN A 36 19.95 4.70 -22.17
N ASP A 37 20.25 5.30 -21.01
CA ASP A 37 20.03 4.67 -19.71
C ASP A 37 18.53 4.66 -19.38
N VAL A 38 17.78 5.70 -19.73
CA VAL A 38 16.31 5.72 -19.63
C VAL A 38 15.70 4.63 -20.50
N TYR A 39 16.17 4.50 -21.75
CA TYR A 39 15.71 3.44 -22.64
C TYR A 39 16.01 2.05 -22.07
N THR A 40 17.26 1.81 -21.63
CA THR A 40 17.65 0.54 -21.01
C THR A 40 16.85 0.25 -19.75
N TRP A 41 16.63 1.24 -18.88
CA TRP A 41 15.77 1.12 -17.70
C TRP A 41 14.34 0.75 -18.08
N SER A 42 13.73 1.44 -19.06
CA SER A 42 12.34 1.19 -19.48
C SER A 42 12.14 -0.24 -20.00
N VAL A 43 13.09 -0.76 -20.78
CA VAL A 43 13.08 -2.14 -21.28
C VAL A 43 13.26 -3.14 -20.13
N ASN A 44 14.18 -2.85 -19.21
CA ASN A 44 14.44 -3.70 -18.04
C ASN A 44 13.27 -3.71 -17.06
N LEU A 45 12.55 -2.61 -16.92
CA LEU A 45 11.39 -2.49 -16.05
C LEU A 45 10.30 -3.49 -16.46
N ILE A 46 9.99 -3.57 -17.76
CA ILE A 46 9.01 -4.53 -18.30
C ILE A 46 9.41 -5.96 -17.92
N ASN A 47 10.66 -6.35 -18.19
CA ASN A 47 11.16 -7.69 -17.87
C ASN A 47 11.13 -7.99 -16.37
N THR A 48 11.44 -6.99 -15.54
CA THR A 48 11.45 -7.13 -14.08
C THR A 48 10.03 -7.31 -13.53
N LEU A 49 9.07 -6.53 -14.03
CA LEU A 49 7.66 -6.66 -13.66
C LEU A 49 7.09 -8.01 -14.08
N SER A 50 7.34 -8.46 -15.32
CA SER A 50 6.90 -9.77 -15.79
C SER A 50 7.48 -10.90 -14.91
N SER A 51 8.79 -10.86 -14.64
CA SER A 51 9.46 -11.86 -13.79
C SER A 51 8.92 -11.87 -12.36
N TYR A 52 8.51 -10.72 -11.83
CA TYR A 52 7.86 -10.65 -10.52
C TYR A 52 6.48 -11.31 -10.55
N LEU A 53 5.67 -11.03 -11.57
CA LEU A 53 4.32 -11.57 -11.71
C LEU A 53 4.33 -13.08 -11.97
N ASP A 54 5.31 -13.58 -12.72
CA ASP A 54 5.48 -15.02 -12.98
C ASP A 54 5.61 -15.86 -11.70
N GLN A 55 6.15 -15.29 -10.61
CA GLN A 55 6.26 -15.97 -9.31
C GLN A 55 4.89 -16.32 -8.72
N TYR A 56 3.83 -15.62 -9.10
CA TYR A 56 2.46 -15.80 -8.62
C TYR A 56 1.56 -16.54 -9.61
N ILE A 57 2.05 -16.82 -10.82
CA ILE A 57 1.29 -17.48 -11.91
C ILE A 57 1.39 -19.01 -11.86
N SER A 58 2.15 -19.58 -10.92
CA SER A 58 2.25 -21.04 -10.77
C SER A 58 0.90 -21.67 -10.38
N TYR A 59 0.41 -22.51 -11.30
CA TYR A 59 -0.85 -23.27 -11.35
C TYR A 59 -2.09 -22.54 -11.94
N GLY A 60 -2.08 -22.40 -13.27
CA GLY A 60 -3.21 -22.91 -14.05
C GLY A 60 -4.26 -21.91 -14.54
N ASN A 61 -3.93 -20.62 -14.69
CA ASN A 61 -4.88 -19.67 -15.28
C ASN A 61 -4.27 -18.83 -16.40
N ASN A 62 -4.19 -19.42 -17.60
CA ASN A 62 -3.66 -18.78 -18.82
C ASN A 62 -4.31 -17.41 -19.12
N MET A 63 -5.52 -17.19 -18.59
CA MET A 63 -6.30 -15.98 -18.82
C MET A 63 -5.79 -14.80 -17.99
N ILE A 64 -5.30 -15.05 -16.77
CA ILE A 64 -4.67 -14.02 -15.93
C ILE A 64 -3.33 -13.62 -16.54
N GLN A 65 -2.53 -14.61 -16.97
CA GLN A 65 -1.24 -14.37 -17.64
C GLN A 65 -1.41 -13.56 -18.92
N LYS A 66 -2.34 -13.95 -19.81
CA LYS A 66 -2.65 -13.19 -21.03
C LYS A 66 -3.14 -11.77 -20.74
N ASN A 67 -3.93 -11.56 -19.70
CA ASN A 67 -4.40 -10.22 -19.34
C ASN A 67 -3.26 -9.34 -18.82
N ILE A 68 -2.36 -9.89 -18.02
CA ILE A 68 -1.16 -9.20 -17.54
C ILE A 68 -0.24 -8.86 -18.70
N ASP A 69 0.07 -9.83 -19.56
CA ASP A 69 0.90 -9.62 -20.76
C ASP A 69 0.30 -8.55 -21.66
N ASN A 70 -1.03 -8.56 -21.81
CA ASN A 70 -1.75 -7.54 -22.58
C ASN A 70 -1.66 -6.16 -21.92
N ILE A 71 -1.82 -6.04 -20.60
CA ILE A 71 -1.68 -4.76 -19.88
C ILE A 71 -0.24 -4.23 -20.03
N ILE A 72 0.77 -5.08 -19.86
CA ILE A 72 2.18 -4.70 -20.04
C ILE A 72 2.41 -4.22 -21.48
N ASN A 73 1.94 -4.97 -22.48
CA ASN A 73 2.14 -4.61 -23.88
C ASN A 73 1.36 -3.36 -24.32
N THR A 74 0.14 -3.17 -23.82
CA THR A 74 -0.70 -2.02 -24.20
C THR A 74 -0.39 -0.76 -23.40
N SER A 75 -0.01 -0.89 -22.13
CA SER A 75 0.17 0.25 -21.21
C SER A 75 1.63 0.66 -21.01
N LEU A 76 2.60 -0.25 -21.24
CA LEU A 76 4.02 -0.01 -21.00
C LEU A 76 4.90 -0.09 -22.27
N MET A 77 4.54 -0.85 -23.31
CA MET A 77 5.36 -0.97 -24.53
C MET A 77 5.07 0.06 -25.64
N TYR A 78 3.96 0.81 -25.58
CA TYR A 78 3.67 1.81 -26.61
C TYR A 78 4.49 3.09 -26.40
N ASN A 79 5.59 3.20 -27.17
CA ASN A 79 6.46 4.38 -27.30
C ASN A 79 5.83 5.56 -28.07
N THR A 80 4.51 5.58 -28.25
CA THR A 80 3.82 6.77 -28.74
C THR A 80 3.14 7.40 -27.55
N CYS A 81 3.64 8.55 -27.12
CA CYS A 81 2.93 9.48 -26.26
C CYS A 81 1.64 9.92 -26.99
N ASP A 82 0.63 9.06 -27.04
CA ASP A 82 -0.71 9.45 -27.44
C ASP A 82 -1.43 9.95 -26.19
N ASP A 83 -1.26 11.24 -25.92
CA ASP A 83 -1.88 11.98 -24.82
C ASP A 83 -3.43 11.87 -24.82
N ASN A 84 -4.02 11.38 -25.90
CA ASN A 84 -5.47 11.36 -26.07
C ASN A 84 -6.17 10.15 -25.43
N SER A 85 -5.46 9.08 -25.06
CA SER A 85 -6.11 7.89 -24.47
C SER A 85 -6.22 7.92 -22.94
N ARG A 86 -5.52 8.85 -22.27
CA ARG A 86 -5.38 8.94 -20.80
C ARG A 86 -6.15 10.09 -20.15
N ARG A 87 -7.16 10.69 -20.80
CA ARG A 87 -8.00 11.70 -20.14
C ARG A 87 -8.99 11.06 -19.17
N SER A 88 -8.47 10.51 -18.07
CA SER A 88 -9.22 10.52 -16.81
C SER A 88 -9.20 11.97 -16.32
N ASP A 89 -10.35 12.54 -15.99
CA ASP A 89 -10.33 13.86 -15.36
C ASP A 89 -9.68 13.76 -13.97
N GLU A 90 -9.18 14.88 -13.44
CA GLU A 90 -8.49 14.90 -12.14
C GLU A 90 -9.34 14.31 -11.00
N LYS A 91 -10.66 14.46 -11.14
CA LYS A 91 -11.64 13.94 -10.19
C LYS A 91 -11.71 12.41 -10.24
N ASP A 92 -11.72 11.80 -11.41
CA ASP A 92 -11.70 10.35 -11.62
C ASP A 92 -10.41 9.74 -11.08
N ILE A 93 -9.27 10.42 -11.28
CA ILE A 93 -7.98 10.02 -10.70
C ILE A 93 -8.04 10.05 -9.17
N SER A 94 -8.53 11.14 -8.57
CA SER A 94 -8.68 11.26 -7.12
C SER A 94 -9.60 10.18 -6.54
N VAL A 95 -10.73 9.91 -7.20
CA VAL A 95 -11.65 8.84 -6.79
C VAL A 95 -10.96 7.48 -6.83
N MET A 96 -10.22 7.16 -7.90
CA MET A 96 -9.49 5.91 -8.03
C MET A 96 -8.41 5.76 -6.94
N ILE A 97 -7.63 6.81 -6.68
CA ILE A 97 -6.60 6.82 -5.63
C ILE A 97 -7.23 6.59 -4.26
N ASN A 98 -8.29 7.32 -3.92
CA ASN A 98 -8.96 7.19 -2.62
C ASN A 98 -9.58 5.80 -2.44
N ARG A 99 -10.17 5.22 -3.50
CA ARG A 99 -10.68 3.83 -3.48
C ARG A 99 -9.58 2.83 -3.17
N ASN A 100 -8.42 2.97 -3.82
CA ASN A 100 -7.27 2.09 -3.55
C ASN A 100 -6.77 2.23 -2.11
N GLN A 101 -6.64 3.46 -1.59
CA GLN A 101 -6.18 3.69 -0.22
C GLN A 101 -7.14 3.12 0.83
N ILE A 102 -8.46 3.19 0.60
CA ILE A 102 -9.47 2.55 1.47
C ILE A 102 -9.34 1.04 1.44
N HIS A 103 -9.17 0.44 0.26
CA HIS A 103 -8.93 -0.99 0.12
C HIS A 103 -7.68 -1.43 0.89
N GLU A 104 -6.56 -0.73 0.70
CA GLU A 104 -5.31 -1.01 1.41
C GLU A 104 -5.46 -0.88 2.93
N LEU A 105 -6.18 0.14 3.43
CA LEU A 105 -6.47 0.25 4.86
C LEU A 105 -7.21 -0.98 5.37
N CYS A 106 -8.18 -1.50 4.62
CA CYS A 106 -8.92 -2.70 5.01
C CYS A 106 -8.02 -3.94 5.04
N GLU A 107 -7.10 -4.08 4.09
CA GLU A 107 -6.11 -5.16 4.07
C GLU A 107 -5.15 -5.06 5.27
N ASP A 108 -4.64 -3.86 5.54
CA ASP A 108 -3.75 -3.57 6.66
C ASP A 108 -4.43 -3.94 8.00
N VAL A 109 -5.67 -3.45 8.20
CA VAL A 109 -6.48 -3.74 9.40
C VAL A 109 -6.75 -5.23 9.54
N THR A 110 -7.05 -5.92 8.44
CA THR A 110 -7.27 -7.37 8.44
C THR A 110 -6.01 -8.13 8.84
N CYS A 111 -4.84 -7.72 8.32
CA CYS A 111 -3.55 -8.32 8.65
C CYS A 111 -3.18 -8.08 10.13
N ILE A 112 -3.35 -6.85 10.60
CA ILE A 112 -3.12 -6.44 12.00
C ILE A 112 -4.05 -7.21 12.93
N GLY A 113 -5.34 -7.29 12.61
CA GLY A 113 -6.35 -8.00 13.41
C GLY A 113 -5.94 -9.44 13.70
N LYS A 114 -5.44 -10.16 12.69
CA LYS A 114 -4.93 -11.54 12.82
C LYS A 114 -3.69 -11.65 13.72
N SER A 115 -2.90 -10.59 13.85
CA SER A 115 -1.61 -10.58 14.53
C SER A 115 -1.58 -9.77 15.83
N THR A 116 -2.73 -9.25 16.28
CA THR A 116 -2.88 -8.32 17.42
C THR A 116 -2.07 -8.71 18.66
N HIS A 117 -2.11 -9.98 19.07
CA HIS A 117 -1.42 -10.44 20.28
C HIS A 117 0.11 -10.30 20.16
N GLN A 118 0.64 -10.63 18.99
CA GLN A 118 2.08 -10.57 18.70
C GLN A 118 2.53 -9.11 18.56
N ILE A 119 1.71 -8.27 17.91
CA ILE A 119 1.94 -6.83 17.83
C ILE A 119 2.03 -6.23 19.23
N ASN A 120 1.10 -6.58 20.13
CA ASN A 120 1.03 -5.98 21.47
C ASN A 120 2.27 -6.21 22.35
N ILE A 121 3.07 -7.24 22.07
CA ILE A 121 4.31 -7.52 22.79
C ILE A 121 5.56 -7.13 22.00
N SER A 122 5.39 -6.64 20.77
CA SER A 122 6.48 -6.23 19.89
C SER A 122 7.03 -4.86 20.26
N THR A 123 8.34 -4.67 20.03
CA THR A 123 8.99 -3.35 20.10
C THR A 123 8.49 -2.41 18.99
N GLU A 124 7.96 -2.96 17.89
CA GLU A 124 7.41 -2.18 16.77
C GLU A 124 5.94 -1.75 16.99
N CYS A 125 5.32 -2.13 18.11
CA CYS A 125 3.89 -1.90 18.34
C CYS A 125 3.47 -0.44 18.14
N GLN A 126 4.20 0.49 18.75
CA GLN A 126 3.88 1.92 18.66
C GLN A 126 3.97 2.46 17.24
N LYS A 127 4.96 1.98 16.46
CA LYS A 127 5.12 2.38 15.06
C LYS A 127 3.99 1.85 14.18
N ILE A 128 3.56 0.61 14.41
CA ILE A 128 2.43 -0.01 13.71
C ILE A 128 1.14 0.72 14.06
N LYS A 129 0.91 0.96 15.36
CA LYS A 129 -0.28 1.66 15.87
C LYS A 129 -0.38 3.08 15.30
N GLY A 130 0.68 3.88 15.42
CA GLY A 130 0.68 5.24 14.91
C GLY A 130 0.46 5.32 13.39
N TYR A 131 1.05 4.39 12.62
CA TYR A 131 0.80 4.30 11.18
C TYR A 131 -0.67 4.03 10.85
N ILE A 132 -1.28 3.01 11.48
CA ILE A 132 -2.64 2.60 11.13
C ILE A 132 -3.70 3.60 11.64
N GLU A 133 -3.46 4.22 12.80
CA GLU A 133 -4.33 5.28 13.35
C GLU A 133 -4.35 6.51 12.44
N GLU A 134 -3.18 6.95 11.95
CA GLU A 134 -3.10 8.10 11.06
C GLU A 134 -3.76 7.82 9.70
N LYS A 135 -3.48 6.65 9.11
CA LYS A 135 -4.11 6.23 7.85
C LYS A 135 -5.63 6.13 7.99
N MET A 136 -6.13 5.55 9.08
CA MET A 136 -7.57 5.51 9.38
C MET A 136 -8.16 6.92 9.50
N ARG A 137 -7.52 7.82 10.24
CA ARG A 137 -8.00 9.19 10.47
C ARG A 137 -8.17 9.97 9.16
N GLN A 138 -7.16 9.92 8.29
CA GLN A 138 -7.19 10.61 7.00
C GLN A 138 -8.30 10.06 6.09
N LEU A 139 -8.38 8.73 5.97
CA LEU A 139 -9.33 8.09 5.06
C LEU A 139 -10.77 8.14 5.56
N LYS A 140 -10.98 8.23 6.88
CA LYS A 140 -12.32 8.41 7.46
C LYS A 140 -12.95 9.71 6.97
N ILE A 141 -12.19 10.81 6.96
CA ILE A 141 -12.66 12.12 6.50
C ILE A 141 -13.09 12.05 5.02
N ILE A 142 -12.27 11.42 4.18
CA ILE A 142 -12.54 11.23 2.74
C ILE A 142 -13.80 10.37 2.54
N TYR A 143 -13.90 9.28 3.29
CA TYR A 143 -15.05 8.38 3.24
C TYR A 143 -16.35 9.08 3.63
N GLU A 144 -16.36 9.80 4.75
CA GLU A 144 -17.56 10.49 5.26
C GLU A 144 -18.01 11.63 4.31
N ALA A 145 -17.06 12.35 3.71
CA ALA A 145 -17.35 13.40 2.75
C ALA A 145 -17.98 12.89 1.44
N SER A 146 -17.80 11.61 1.11
CA SER A 146 -18.29 11.02 -0.15
C SER A 146 -18.71 9.55 0.03
N TYR A 147 -19.53 9.30 1.05
CA TYR A 147 -19.95 7.96 1.47
C TYR A 147 -20.42 7.07 0.31
N ASN A 148 -21.33 7.58 -0.54
CA ASN A 148 -21.89 6.82 -1.65
C ASN A 148 -20.84 6.38 -2.69
N THR A 149 -19.74 7.12 -2.81
CA THR A 149 -18.63 6.84 -3.73
C THR A 149 -17.75 5.68 -3.26
N TYR A 150 -17.71 5.44 -1.95
CA TYR A 150 -16.72 4.57 -1.31
C TYR A 150 -17.32 3.45 -0.45
N THR A 151 -18.63 3.43 -0.23
CA THR A 151 -19.28 2.41 0.59
C THR A 151 -19.15 1.01 0.01
N ASP A 152 -19.12 0.88 -1.31
CA ASP A 152 -19.00 -0.40 -2.01
C ASP A 152 -17.63 -1.05 -1.80
N ILE A 153 -16.54 -0.27 -1.86
CA ILE A 153 -15.19 -0.80 -1.63
C ILE A 153 -14.99 -1.24 -0.18
N LEU A 154 -15.63 -0.54 0.78
CA LEU A 154 -15.59 -0.94 2.18
C LEU A 154 -16.30 -2.29 2.40
N ILE A 155 -17.50 -2.43 1.82
CA ILE A 155 -18.30 -3.67 1.88
C ILE A 155 -17.59 -4.83 1.18
N TYR A 156 -16.97 -4.59 0.02
CA TYR A 156 -16.17 -5.60 -0.69
C TYR A 156 -15.08 -6.20 0.22
N ASN A 157 -14.45 -5.36 1.04
CA ASN A 157 -13.44 -5.77 2.02
C ASN A 157 -14.03 -6.31 3.34
N LYS A 158 -15.34 -6.56 3.39
CA LYS A 158 -16.07 -7.09 4.56
C LYS A 158 -16.06 -6.16 5.78
N PHE A 159 -15.95 -4.84 5.54
CA PHE A 159 -16.15 -3.82 6.55
C PHE A 159 -17.47 -3.08 6.27
N ASN A 160 -18.33 -2.97 7.29
CA ASN A 160 -19.61 -2.27 7.15
C ASN A 160 -19.48 -0.77 7.38
N ASN A 161 -18.49 -0.34 8.16
CA ASN A 161 -18.21 1.05 8.50
C ASN A 161 -16.79 1.18 9.10
N PHE A 162 -16.37 2.41 9.34
CA PHE A 162 -15.10 2.71 10.01
C PHE A 162 -15.10 2.34 11.51
N ASP A 163 -16.24 2.06 12.13
CA ASP A 163 -16.28 1.64 13.53
C ASP A 163 -15.67 0.25 13.70
N LEU A 164 -15.90 -0.68 12.77
CA LEU A 164 -15.24 -2.00 12.80
C LEU A 164 -13.73 -1.91 12.59
N ILE A 165 -13.28 -0.98 11.74
CA ILE A 165 -11.86 -0.66 11.57
C ILE A 165 -11.28 -0.16 12.90
N LYS A 166 -11.92 0.85 13.49
CA LYS A 166 -11.51 1.43 14.77
C LYS A 166 -11.48 0.38 15.88
N CYS A 167 -12.52 -0.43 16.02
CA CYS A 167 -12.58 -1.51 17.01
C CYS A 167 -11.44 -2.53 16.85
N THR A 168 -10.92 -2.72 15.64
CA THR A 168 -9.77 -3.60 15.41
C THR A 168 -8.48 -2.91 15.86
N ILE A 169 -8.30 -1.63 15.53
CA ILE A 169 -7.14 -0.82 15.92
C ILE A 169 -7.09 -0.63 17.45
N ASP A 170 -8.23 -0.41 18.10
CA ASP A 170 -8.34 -0.22 19.56
C ASP A 170 -7.88 -1.46 20.37
N LYS A 171 -7.78 -2.64 19.75
CA LYS A 171 -7.22 -3.84 20.38
C LYS A 171 -5.68 -3.79 20.51
N ILE A 172 -5.03 -2.84 19.85
CA ILE A 172 -3.59 -2.61 19.94
C ILE A 172 -3.29 -1.73 21.16
N LYS A 173 -2.77 -2.37 22.21
CA LYS A 173 -2.46 -1.77 23.52
C LYS A 173 -0.97 -1.45 23.72
N CYS A 174 -0.06 -2.11 22.99
CA CYS A 174 1.39 -1.91 23.09
C CYS A 174 1.96 -2.10 24.52
N ASN A 175 1.83 -3.33 25.01
CA ASN A 175 2.20 -3.77 26.36
C ASN A 175 3.71 -4.10 26.51
N SER A 176 4.56 -3.79 25.53
CA SER A 176 5.98 -4.10 25.60
C SER A 176 6.67 -3.25 26.68
N LYS A 177 7.60 -3.86 27.43
CA LYS A 177 8.26 -3.29 28.63
C LYS A 177 9.07 -2.01 28.38
N GLU A 178 9.43 -1.70 27.14
CA GLU A 178 10.04 -0.40 26.82
C GLU A 178 9.10 0.79 27.13
N ASN A 179 7.78 0.57 27.10
CA ASN A 179 6.79 1.61 27.45
C ASN A 179 6.56 1.76 28.97
N SER A 180 6.92 0.78 29.82
CA SER A 180 6.81 0.95 31.28
C SER A 180 7.90 1.87 31.82
N ASN A 181 9.10 1.80 31.25
CA ASN A 181 10.24 2.58 31.74
C ASN A 181 10.14 4.08 31.39
N ILE A 182 9.44 4.44 30.29
CA ILE A 182 9.18 5.85 29.93
C ILE A 182 8.14 6.48 30.88
N ALA A 183 7.11 5.72 31.27
CA ALA A 183 6.10 6.18 32.22
C ALA A 183 6.65 6.28 33.67
N GLU A 184 7.54 5.37 34.07
CA GLU A 184 8.21 5.44 35.38
C GLU A 184 9.23 6.59 35.46
N ALA A 185 9.96 6.88 34.38
CA ALA A 185 10.91 7.99 34.34
C ALA A 185 10.22 9.37 34.39
N GLN A 186 9.01 9.50 33.84
CA GLN A 186 8.23 10.74 33.89
C GLN A 186 7.57 10.96 35.26
N ASN A 187 7.20 9.90 35.98
CA ASN A 187 6.65 9.98 37.33
C ASN A 187 7.71 10.12 38.43
N ALA A 188 8.99 9.83 38.15
CA ALA A 188 10.09 10.00 39.09
C ALA A 188 10.71 11.41 39.09
N LEU A 189 10.29 12.29 38.17
CA LEU A 189 10.75 13.67 38.02
C LEU A 189 9.66 14.71 38.39
N GLY A 190 8.50 14.26 38.87
CA GLY A 190 7.39 15.10 39.34
C GLY A 190 7.29 15.15 40.86
#